data_AF-A0AA39DQU5-F1
#
_entry.id   AF-A0AA39DQU5-F1
#
_cell.length_a   1.000
_cell.length_b   1.000
_cell.length_c   1.000
_cell.angle_alpha   90.00
_cell.angle_beta   90.00
_cell.angle_gamma   90.00
#
_symmetry.space_group_name_H-M   'P 1'
#
loop_
_entity.id
_entity.type
_entity.pdbx_description
1 polymer ?
#
loop_
_entity_poly.entity_id
_entity_poly.type
_entity_poly.pdbx_seq_one_letter_code
_entity_poly.pdbx_strand_id
1 'polypeptide(L)'
;MDNNMEERLLGSETEGPTDLKWRIWEESKKAWRITFPAMLSKITSFGMLVVTQAFIGHISQLDLSAFALTQTILLRFCNGILVGMSSATETLCGQAFGAKQYHMMGIYLQRSWLVDVTMATIMAPLFIFATSIFKLIGEEDDIAIAARSFSLWFLPFLYYLVFSMTLQMFLQAQLKNMIVAWLSASSFVLHVLLSWLFVIKLDLGIPGAMGALTISSWSMVIGESVYVFGGWCPKTWRGLSSAAFTDILPVIKLSVSSGFMLW
;
A
#
# COMPACT_ATOMS: atom_id res chain seq x y z
N MET A 1 53.01 -39.95 -12.36
CA MET A 1 52.23 -39.40 -13.49
C MET A 1 51.24 -38.41 -12.89
N ASP A 2 51.74 -37.50 -12.05
CA ASP A 2 50.95 -36.87 -10.98
C ASP A 2 51.11 -35.35 -10.89
N ASN A 3 52.15 -34.76 -11.49
CA ASN A 3 52.30 -33.30 -11.51
C ASN A 3 51.23 -32.56 -12.33
N ASN A 4 50.62 -33.24 -13.30
CA ASN A 4 49.61 -32.65 -14.18
C ASN A 4 48.20 -32.66 -13.54
N MET A 5 48.02 -33.37 -12.42
CA MET A 5 46.76 -33.42 -11.67
C MET A 5 46.77 -32.42 -10.51
N GLU A 6 47.92 -32.19 -9.86
CA GLU A 6 48.09 -31.09 -8.89
C GLU A 6 48.05 -29.70 -9.57
N GLU A 7 48.64 -29.52 -10.76
CA GLU A 7 48.50 -28.26 -11.52
C GLU A 7 47.06 -27.98 -11.97
N ARG A 8 46.25 -29.03 -12.21
CA ARG A 8 44.83 -28.89 -12.57
C ARG A 8 43.91 -28.66 -11.38
N LEU A 9 44.31 -29.06 -10.17
CA LEU A 9 43.59 -28.77 -8.93
C LEU A 9 43.98 -27.40 -8.34
N LEU A 10 45.22 -26.94 -8.58
CA LEU A 10 45.69 -25.60 -8.19
C LEU A 10 45.38 -24.53 -9.26
N GLY A 11 45.07 -24.95 -10.49
CA GLY A 11 44.79 -24.07 -11.63
C GLY A 11 43.34 -23.55 -11.73
N SER A 12 42.43 -23.95 -10.84
CA SER A 12 41.06 -23.41 -10.81
C SER A 12 40.74 -22.57 -9.58
N GLU A 13 41.71 -22.29 -8.71
CA GLU A 13 41.57 -21.37 -7.57
C GLU A 13 42.21 -19.99 -7.82
N THR A 14 42.34 -19.60 -9.09
CA THR A 14 42.80 -18.26 -9.48
C THR A 14 41.77 -17.50 -10.31
N GLU A 15 40.57 -17.36 -9.77
CA GLU A 15 39.88 -16.06 -9.86
C GLU A 15 40.01 -15.40 -8.48
N GLY A 16 41.14 -14.73 -8.27
CA GLY A 16 41.34 -13.81 -7.15
C GLY A 16 40.21 -12.77 -7.11
N PRO A 17 40.06 -12.04 -5.98
CA PRO A 17 38.87 -11.27 -5.68
C PRO A 17 38.53 -10.32 -6.82
N THR A 18 37.54 -10.68 -7.65
CA THR A 18 36.80 -9.69 -8.43
C THR A 18 36.31 -8.67 -7.40
N ASP A 19 36.97 -7.51 -7.45
CA ASP A 19 37.08 -6.47 -6.43
C ASP A 19 35.83 -6.43 -5.53
N LEU A 20 36.00 -6.52 -4.21
CA LEU A 20 34.88 -6.39 -3.27
C LEU A 20 34.00 -5.19 -3.63
N LYS A 21 34.60 -4.11 -4.16
CA LYS A 21 33.89 -2.94 -4.69
C LYS A 21 32.99 -3.26 -5.89
N TRP A 22 33.44 -4.08 -6.84
CA TRP A 22 32.63 -4.52 -7.98
C TRP A 22 31.44 -5.36 -7.52
N ARG A 23 31.65 -6.31 -6.59
CA ARG A 23 30.56 -7.11 -6.01
C ARG A 23 29.57 -6.24 -5.23
N ILE A 24 30.06 -5.30 -4.42
CA ILE A 24 29.23 -4.31 -3.71
C ILE A 24 28.44 -3.48 -4.71
N TRP A 25 29.05 -3.04 -5.80
CA TRP A 25 28.40 -2.25 -6.84
C TRP A 25 27.28 -3.02 -7.55
N GLU A 26 27.51 -4.28 -7.92
CA GLU A 26 26.48 -5.12 -8.53
C GLU A 26 25.31 -5.37 -7.59
N GLU A 27 25.57 -5.72 -6.32
CA GLU A 27 24.51 -5.93 -5.34
C GLU A 27 23.77 -4.63 -5.02
N SER A 28 24.47 -3.51 -4.94
CA SER A 28 23.87 -2.18 -4.78
C SER A 28 22.94 -1.85 -5.95
N LYS A 29 23.35 -2.17 -7.19
CA LYS A 29 22.53 -1.94 -8.39
C LYS A 29 21.27 -2.80 -8.37
N LYS A 30 21.35 -4.06 -7.94
CA LYS A 30 20.18 -4.95 -7.78
C LYS A 30 19.24 -4.42 -6.69
N ALA A 31 19.78 -3.99 -5.55
CA ALA A 31 19.00 -3.39 -4.46
C ALA A 31 18.28 -2.12 -4.94
N TRP A 32 18.99 -1.21 -5.62
CA TRP A 32 18.41 0.02 -6.15
C TRP A 32 17.27 -0.22 -7.15
N ARG A 33 17.33 -1.30 -7.94
CA ARG A 33 16.25 -1.70 -8.86
C ARG A 33 14.93 -2.02 -8.14
N ILE A 34 14.99 -2.43 -6.88
CA ILE A 34 13.83 -2.78 -6.04
C ILE A 34 13.45 -1.60 -5.14
N THR A 35 14.44 -0.98 -4.51
CA THR A 35 14.25 0.07 -3.50
C THR A 35 13.82 1.39 -4.11
N PHE A 36 14.40 1.83 -5.23
CA PHE A 36 14.01 3.12 -5.84
C PHE A 36 12.52 3.17 -6.20
N PRO A 37 11.94 2.18 -6.90
CA PRO A 37 10.52 2.17 -7.20
C PRO A 37 9.65 2.14 -5.94
N ALA A 38 10.03 1.37 -4.92
CA ALA A 38 9.31 1.33 -3.65
C ALA A 38 9.33 2.69 -2.94
N MET A 39 10.49 3.36 -2.88
CA MET A 39 10.63 4.71 -2.32
C MET A 39 9.76 5.71 -3.07
N LEU A 40 9.81 5.70 -4.41
CA LEU A 40 8.99 6.60 -5.23
C LEU A 40 7.51 6.41 -4.91
N SER A 41 7.01 5.18 -4.86
CA SER A 41 5.62 4.88 -4.52
C SER A 41 5.22 5.35 -3.12
N LYS A 42 6.10 5.20 -2.14
CA LYS A 42 5.83 5.65 -0.76
C LYS A 42 5.81 7.18 -0.67
N ILE A 43 6.76 7.86 -1.31
CA ILE A 43 6.85 9.33 -1.32
C ILE A 43 5.62 9.94 -2.00
N THR A 44 5.22 9.42 -3.17
CA THR A 44 4.06 9.94 -3.90
C THR A 44 2.75 9.67 -3.16
N SER A 45 2.61 8.48 -2.57
CA SER A 45 1.42 8.13 -1.77
C SER A 45 1.28 9.02 -0.52
N PHE A 46 2.36 9.19 0.24
CA PHE A 46 2.36 10.10 1.39
C PHE A 46 2.20 11.56 0.96
N GLY A 47 2.81 11.94 -0.16
CA GLY A 47 2.69 13.27 -0.76
C GLY A 47 1.25 13.67 -1.05
N MET A 48 0.38 12.74 -1.48
CA MET A 48 -1.05 13.05 -1.69
C MET A 48 -1.73 13.53 -0.40
N LEU A 49 -1.43 12.90 0.74
CA LEU A 49 -1.97 13.33 2.04
C LEU A 49 -1.44 14.70 2.44
N VAL A 50 -0.15 14.96 2.23
CA VAL A 50 0.48 16.27 2.49
C VAL A 50 -0.13 17.37 1.63
N VAL A 51 -0.34 17.11 0.34
CA VAL A 51 -0.98 18.06 -0.58
C VAL A 51 -2.41 18.35 -0.15
N THR A 52 -3.20 17.31 0.14
CA THR A 52 -4.58 17.47 0.64
C THR A 52 -4.61 18.33 1.91
N GLN A 53 -3.73 18.05 2.86
CA GLN A 53 -3.61 18.79 4.12
C GLN A 53 -3.24 20.27 3.88
N ALA A 54 -2.33 20.56 2.94
CA ALA A 54 -1.96 21.92 2.59
C ALA A 54 -3.14 22.72 2.00
N PHE A 55 -3.93 22.11 1.11
CA PHE A 55 -5.13 22.74 0.56
C PHE A 55 -6.21 22.96 1.63
N ILE A 56 -6.42 22.00 2.53
CA ILE A 56 -7.36 22.17 3.66
C ILE A 56 -6.91 23.31 4.58
N GLY A 57 -5.61 23.39 4.89
CA GLY A 57 -5.04 24.48 5.69
C GLY A 57 -5.18 25.86 5.06
N HIS A 58 -5.23 25.94 3.73
CA HIS A 58 -5.53 27.20 3.03
C HIS A 58 -7.00 27.62 3.19
N ILE A 59 -7.91 26.65 3.32
CA ILE A 59 -9.35 26.91 3.49
C ILE A 59 -9.65 27.36 4.93
N SER A 60 -9.20 26.61 5.93
CA SER A 60 -9.51 26.88 7.34
C SER A 60 -8.55 26.19 8.30
N GLN A 61 -8.15 26.90 9.36
CA GLN A 61 -7.33 26.32 10.43
C GLN A 61 -8.10 25.27 11.25
N LEU A 62 -9.40 25.48 11.49
CA LEU A 62 -10.24 24.52 12.22
C LEU A 62 -10.34 23.20 11.44
N ASP A 63 -10.57 23.29 10.14
CA ASP A 63 -10.67 22.12 9.25
C ASP A 63 -9.34 21.38 9.12
N LEU A 64 -8.23 22.11 9.12
CA LEU A 64 -6.89 21.53 9.15
C LEU A 64 -6.67 20.68 10.42
N SER A 65 -7.02 21.23 11.58
CA SER A 65 -6.93 20.51 12.87
C SER A 65 -7.82 19.28 12.86
N ALA A 66 -9.07 19.42 12.42
CA ALA A 66 -10.02 18.31 12.32
C ALA A 66 -9.56 17.20 11.36
N PHE A 67 -9.02 17.56 10.19
CA PHE A 67 -8.43 16.62 9.24
C PHE A 67 -7.22 15.89 9.84
N ALA A 68 -6.28 16.63 10.45
CA ALA A 68 -5.08 16.06 11.04
C ALA A 68 -5.40 15.11 12.20
N LEU A 69 -6.36 15.48 13.05
CA LEU A 69 -6.89 14.64 14.13
C LEU A 69 -7.51 13.36 13.58
N THR A 70 -8.41 13.48 12.60
CA THR A 70 -9.07 12.34 11.95
C THR A 70 -8.07 11.39 11.31
N GLN A 71 -7.09 11.94 10.59
CA GLN A 71 -6.02 11.17 9.96
C GLN A 71 -5.18 10.45 11.02
N THR A 72 -4.74 11.15 12.06
CA THR A 72 -3.80 10.62 13.04
C THR A 72 -4.43 9.59 13.96
N ILE A 73 -5.66 9.82 14.41
CA ILE A 73 -6.34 8.93 15.35
C ILE A 73 -7.05 7.79 14.62
N LEU A 74 -7.95 8.10 13.67
CA LEU A 74 -8.78 7.06 13.04
C LEU A 74 -8.03 6.38 11.91
N LEU A 75 -7.55 7.15 10.94
CA LEU A 75 -7.00 6.56 9.72
C LEU A 75 -5.69 5.79 9.99
N ARG A 76 -4.76 6.35 10.77
CA ARG A 76 -3.50 5.64 11.10
C ARG A 76 -3.74 4.40 11.96
N PHE A 77 -4.71 4.44 12.89
CA PHE A 77 -5.10 3.26 13.66
C PHE A 77 -5.61 2.14 12.75
N CYS A 78 -6.56 2.45 11.86
CA CYS A 78 -7.08 1.48 10.89
C CYS A 78 -6.00 0.98 9.94
N ASN A 79 -5.17 1.88 9.44
CA ASN A 79 -4.07 1.54 8.54
C ASN A 79 -3.05 0.61 9.22
N GLY A 80 -2.73 0.81 10.51
CA GLY A 80 -1.81 -0.07 11.24
C GLY A 80 -2.31 -1.51 11.30
N ILE A 81 -3.59 -1.70 11.67
CA ILE A 81 -4.23 -3.01 11.69
C ILE A 81 -4.23 -3.64 10.29
N LEU A 82 -4.66 -2.89 9.26
CA LEU A 82 -4.70 -3.40 7.88
C LEU A 82 -3.32 -3.79 7.36
N VAL A 83 -2.29 -2.96 7.57
CA VAL A 83 -0.89 -3.29 7.22
C VAL A 83 -0.47 -4.60 7.89
N GLY A 84 -0.80 -4.76 9.18
CA GLY A 84 -0.49 -5.97 9.90
C GLY A 84 -1.16 -7.20 9.30
N MET A 85 -2.45 -7.11 9.00
CA MET A 85 -3.20 -8.20 8.37
C MET A 85 -2.69 -8.55 6.96
N SER A 86 -2.36 -7.55 6.15
CA SER A 86 -1.85 -7.73 4.79
C SER A 86 -0.38 -8.20 4.74
N SER A 87 0.42 -7.98 5.79
CA SER A 87 1.83 -8.46 5.84
C SER A 87 1.96 -9.98 5.71
N ALA A 88 0.96 -10.72 6.20
CA ALA A 88 0.86 -12.16 6.00
C ALA A 88 0.73 -12.51 4.51
N THR A 89 -0.07 -11.74 3.76
CA THR A 89 -0.25 -11.90 2.31
C THR A 89 1.04 -11.62 1.55
N GLU A 90 1.79 -10.59 1.92
CA GLU A 90 3.12 -10.31 1.34
C GLU A 90 4.06 -11.50 1.50
N THR A 91 4.14 -12.05 2.71
CA THR A 91 4.99 -13.22 3.02
C THR A 91 4.56 -14.44 2.21
N LEU A 92 3.26 -14.76 2.20
CA LEU A 92 2.71 -15.90 1.45
C LEU A 92 2.91 -15.75 -0.06
N CYS A 93 2.74 -14.55 -0.61
CA CYS A 93 2.97 -14.27 -2.03
C CYS A 93 4.45 -14.38 -2.39
N GLY A 94 5.36 -13.86 -1.55
CA GLY A 94 6.80 -13.99 -1.73
C GLY A 94 7.26 -15.45 -1.69
N GLN A 95 6.78 -16.23 -0.71
CA GLN A 95 7.06 -17.67 -0.61
C GLN A 95 6.53 -18.45 -1.81
N ALA A 96 5.27 -18.20 -2.22
CA ALA A 96 4.69 -18.85 -3.39
C ALA A 96 5.44 -18.51 -4.68
N PHE A 97 5.84 -17.25 -4.86
CA PHE A 97 6.62 -16.83 -6.03
C PHE A 97 7.99 -17.51 -6.04
N GLY A 98 8.70 -17.54 -4.91
CA GLY A 98 10.00 -18.21 -4.77
C GLY A 98 9.92 -19.73 -4.99
N ALA A 99 8.87 -20.38 -4.51
CA ALA A 99 8.58 -21.80 -4.72
C ALA A 99 7.99 -22.11 -6.10
N LYS A 100 7.87 -21.11 -7.00
CA LYS A 100 7.27 -21.21 -8.33
C LYS A 100 5.79 -21.66 -8.34
N GLN A 101 5.10 -21.53 -7.22
CA GLN A 101 3.67 -21.81 -7.06
C GLN A 101 2.82 -20.59 -7.46
N TYR A 102 3.03 -20.10 -8.69
CA TYR A 102 2.46 -18.83 -9.16
C TYR A 102 0.93 -18.76 -9.04
N HIS A 103 0.22 -19.87 -9.30
CA HIS A 103 -1.24 -19.90 -9.23
C HIS A 103 -1.79 -19.57 -7.82
N MET A 104 -1.04 -19.88 -6.76
CA MET A 104 -1.45 -19.60 -5.39
C MET A 104 -1.46 -18.11 -5.06
N MET A 105 -0.67 -17.29 -5.76
CA MET A 105 -0.58 -15.86 -5.49
C MET A 105 -1.92 -15.16 -5.71
N GLY A 106 -2.64 -15.50 -6.80
CA GLY A 106 -3.97 -14.95 -7.05
C GLY A 106 -5.01 -15.40 -6.02
N ILE A 107 -4.87 -16.61 -5.48
CA ILE A 107 -5.74 -17.13 -4.41
C ILE A 107 -5.44 -16.38 -3.10
N TYR A 108 -4.17 -16.14 -2.76
CA TYR A 108 -3.79 -15.37 -1.59
C TYR A 108 -4.25 -13.91 -1.67
N LEU A 109 -4.15 -13.28 -2.84
CA LEU A 109 -4.69 -11.94 -3.06
C LEU A 109 -6.20 -11.89 -2.77
N GLN A 110 -6.97 -12.84 -3.31
CA GLN A 110 -8.42 -12.93 -3.07
C GLN A 110 -8.76 -13.19 -1.60
N ARG A 111 -8.00 -14.05 -0.92
CA ARG A 111 -8.14 -14.29 0.53
C ARG A 111 -7.88 -13.03 1.34
N SER A 112 -6.82 -12.28 1.00
CA SER A 112 -6.51 -11.00 1.65
C SER A 112 -7.66 -10.02 1.47
N TRP A 113 -8.22 -9.87 0.26
CA TRP A 113 -9.37 -8.99 0.06
C TRP A 113 -10.56 -9.38 0.93
N LEU A 114 -10.89 -10.67 1.02
CA LEU A 114 -12.01 -11.10 1.84
C LEU A 114 -11.80 -10.76 3.33
N VAL A 115 -10.61 -11.03 3.85
CA VAL A 115 -10.25 -10.75 5.25
C VAL A 115 -10.17 -9.24 5.52
N ASP A 116 -9.42 -8.51 4.69
CA ASP A 116 -9.12 -7.09 4.89
C ASP A 116 -10.34 -6.19 4.61
N VAL A 117 -11.21 -6.54 3.64
CA VAL A 117 -12.48 -5.82 3.41
C VAL A 117 -13.42 -6.05 4.58
N THR A 118 -13.52 -7.28 5.09
CA THR A 118 -14.35 -7.57 6.27
C THR A 118 -13.86 -6.78 7.47
N MET A 119 -12.54 -6.72 7.70
CA MET A 119 -11.98 -5.92 8.79
C MET A 119 -12.23 -4.42 8.59
N ALA A 120 -11.99 -3.88 7.38
CA ALA A 120 -12.30 -2.49 7.06
C ALA A 120 -13.77 -2.16 7.33
N THR A 121 -14.70 -3.05 7.01
CA THR A 121 -16.13 -2.88 7.31
C THR A 121 -16.42 -2.93 8.82
N ILE A 122 -15.75 -3.80 9.58
CA ILE A 122 -15.86 -3.83 11.05
C ILE A 122 -15.35 -2.53 11.68
N MET A 123 -14.34 -1.89 11.07
CA MET A 123 -13.76 -0.63 11.53
C MET A 123 -14.52 0.62 11.04
N ALA A 124 -15.36 0.51 10.01
CA ALA A 124 -16.12 1.64 9.47
C ALA A 124 -16.95 2.42 10.50
N PRO A 125 -17.57 1.81 11.53
CA PRO A 125 -18.25 2.54 12.60
C PRO A 125 -17.37 3.57 13.32
N LEU A 126 -16.04 3.38 13.40
CA LEU A 126 -15.13 4.35 14.00
C LEU A 126 -15.18 5.70 13.28
N PHE A 127 -15.35 5.69 11.95
CA PHE A 127 -15.48 6.90 11.15
C PHE A 127 -16.90 7.49 11.23
N ILE A 128 -17.93 6.64 11.32
CA ILE A 128 -19.33 7.09 11.41
C ILE A 128 -19.59 7.80 12.75
N PHE A 129 -19.00 7.31 13.84
CA PHE A 129 -19.17 7.83 15.20
C PHE A 129 -18.01 8.75 15.64
N ALA A 130 -17.22 9.27 14.69
CA ALA A 130 -16.02 10.05 14.97
C ALA A 130 -16.24 11.23 15.94
N THR A 131 -17.33 12.01 15.77
CA THR A 131 -17.64 13.13 16.68
C THR A 131 -17.79 12.69 18.13
N SER A 132 -18.52 11.59 18.37
CA SER A 132 -18.72 11.07 19.72
C SER A 132 -17.41 10.55 20.31
N ILE A 133 -16.59 9.90 19.48
CA ILE A 133 -15.28 9.39 19.88
C ILE A 133 -14.34 10.53 20.27
N PHE A 134 -14.26 11.59 19.46
CA PHE A 134 -13.38 12.72 19.75
C PHE A 134 -13.85 13.52 20.97
N LYS A 135 -15.16 13.74 21.13
CA LYS A 135 -15.71 14.32 22.36
C LYS A 135 -15.37 13.48 23.59
N LEU A 136 -15.42 12.14 23.47
CA LEU A 136 -15.09 11.23 24.58
C LEU A 136 -13.60 11.30 24.97
N ILE A 137 -12.71 11.51 24.00
CA ILE A 137 -11.27 11.64 24.23
C ILE A 137 -10.90 13.05 24.75
N GLY A 138 -11.87 13.98 24.79
CA GLY A 138 -11.72 15.32 25.37
C GLY A 138 -11.37 16.42 24.37
N GLU A 139 -11.57 16.17 23.08
CA GLU A 139 -11.38 17.19 22.03
C GLU A 139 -12.44 18.29 22.09
N GLU A 140 -12.07 19.49 21.64
CA GLU A 140 -12.97 20.64 21.59
C GLU A 140 -14.18 20.37 20.67
N ASP A 141 -15.33 20.93 21.05
CA ASP A 141 -16.63 20.61 20.45
C ASP A 141 -16.69 20.97 18.96
N ASP A 142 -16.07 22.08 18.55
CA ASP A 142 -15.98 22.54 17.17
C ASP A 142 -15.07 21.64 16.32
N ILE A 143 -13.91 21.23 16.84
CA ILE A 143 -13.00 20.27 16.18
C ILE A 143 -13.69 18.92 16.00
N ALA A 144 -14.34 18.40 17.06
CA ALA A 144 -15.02 17.11 17.03
C ALA A 144 -16.20 17.09 16.03
N ILE A 145 -16.91 18.21 15.90
CA ILE A 145 -17.99 18.36 14.91
C ILE A 145 -17.41 18.44 13.49
N ALA A 146 -16.38 19.26 13.27
CA ALA A 146 -15.73 19.40 11.96
C ALA A 146 -15.13 18.06 11.47
N ALA A 147 -14.56 17.27 12.38
CA ALA A 147 -13.94 15.98 12.09
C ALA A 147 -14.94 14.94 11.51
N ARG A 148 -16.25 15.12 11.74
CA ARG A 148 -17.29 14.26 11.17
C ARG A 148 -17.22 14.21 9.64
N SER A 149 -17.10 15.37 9.00
CA SER A 149 -17.08 15.47 7.54
C SER A 149 -15.88 14.72 6.97
N PHE A 150 -14.70 14.97 7.52
CA PHE A 150 -13.46 14.29 7.12
C PHE A 150 -13.54 12.78 7.34
N SER A 151 -14.11 12.35 8.47
CA SER A 151 -14.24 10.92 8.79
C SER A 151 -15.08 10.18 7.77
N LEU A 152 -16.20 10.77 7.31
CA LEU A 152 -17.02 10.19 6.26
C LEU A 152 -16.29 10.14 4.91
N TRP A 153 -15.51 11.17 4.57
CA TRP A 153 -14.67 11.17 3.37
C TRP A 153 -13.52 10.14 3.43
N PHE A 154 -13.06 9.76 4.62
CA PHE A 154 -12.08 8.69 4.77
C PHE A 154 -12.66 7.27 4.67
N LEU A 155 -13.98 7.09 4.71
CA LEU A 155 -14.60 5.77 4.48
C LEU A 155 -14.19 5.15 3.12
N PRO A 156 -14.35 5.82 1.96
CA PRO A 156 -13.86 5.27 0.70
C PRO A 156 -12.33 5.12 0.67
N PHE A 157 -11.60 5.96 1.42
CA PHE A 157 -10.15 5.86 1.53
C PHE A 157 -9.71 4.61 2.32
N LEU A 158 -10.48 4.22 3.35
CA LEU A 158 -10.24 2.99 4.12
C LEU A 158 -10.25 1.74 3.22
N TYR A 159 -11.23 1.64 2.32
CA TYR A 159 -11.28 0.54 1.34
C TYR A 159 -10.20 0.66 0.28
N TYR A 160 -9.85 1.88 -0.15
CA TYR A 160 -8.69 2.11 -1.02
C TYR A 160 -7.40 1.52 -0.43
N LEU A 161 -7.15 1.70 0.88
CA LEU A 161 -5.96 1.15 1.54
C LEU A 161 -5.86 -0.36 1.37
N VAL A 162 -6.98 -1.08 1.56
CA VAL A 162 -7.04 -2.53 1.39
C VAL A 162 -6.61 -2.95 -0.01
N PHE A 163 -7.27 -2.41 -1.03
CA PHE A 163 -6.99 -2.81 -2.41
C PHE A 163 -5.59 -2.37 -2.86
N SER A 164 -5.20 -1.14 -2.55
CA SER A 164 -3.89 -0.59 -2.90
C SER A 164 -2.76 -1.41 -2.29
N MET A 165 -2.81 -1.71 -0.98
CA MET A 165 -1.74 -2.49 -0.33
C MET A 165 -1.62 -3.90 -0.90
N THR A 166 -2.74 -4.60 -1.01
CA THR A 166 -2.74 -6.00 -1.43
C THR A 166 -2.36 -6.17 -2.91
N LEU A 167 -2.82 -5.28 -3.80
CA LEU A 167 -2.38 -5.25 -5.20
C LEU A 167 -0.89 -4.92 -5.33
N GLN A 168 -0.40 -3.94 -4.55
CA GLN A 168 1.02 -3.61 -4.51
C GLN A 168 1.85 -4.79 -4.04
N MET A 169 1.49 -5.45 -2.94
CA MET A 169 2.18 -6.66 -2.44
C MET A 169 2.20 -7.76 -3.48
N PHE A 170 1.07 -8.01 -4.16
CA PHE A 170 0.98 -8.99 -5.23
C PHE A 170 1.92 -8.67 -6.40
N LEU A 171 1.97 -7.42 -6.85
CA LEU A 171 2.86 -6.97 -7.94
C LEU A 171 4.33 -6.97 -7.52
N GLN A 172 4.61 -6.55 -6.28
CA GLN A 172 5.97 -6.44 -5.76
C GLN A 172 6.61 -7.80 -5.49
N ALA A 173 5.84 -8.78 -5.02
CA ALA A 173 6.29 -10.17 -4.90
C ALA A 173 6.74 -10.77 -6.25
N GLN A 174 6.25 -10.22 -7.37
CA GLN A 174 6.63 -10.61 -8.74
C GLN A 174 7.74 -9.74 -9.34
N LEU A 175 8.37 -8.87 -8.55
CA LEU A 175 9.37 -7.88 -8.99
C LEU A 175 8.82 -6.88 -10.03
N LYS A 176 7.52 -6.59 -10.03
CA LYS A 176 6.86 -5.63 -10.93
C LYS A 176 6.76 -4.21 -10.33
N ASN A 177 7.72 -3.84 -9.47
CA ASN A 177 7.69 -2.60 -8.68
C ASN A 177 7.64 -1.32 -9.53
N MET A 178 8.24 -1.35 -10.73
CA MET A 178 8.24 -0.18 -11.63
C MET A 178 6.83 0.25 -12.05
N ILE A 179 5.90 -0.69 -12.21
CA ILE A 179 4.52 -0.37 -12.59
C ILE A 179 3.81 0.33 -11.44
N VAL A 180 3.97 -0.17 -10.21
CA VAL A 180 3.46 0.48 -9.01
C VAL A 180 4.02 1.90 -8.87
N ALA A 181 5.31 2.09 -9.14
CA ALA A 181 5.97 3.38 -9.07
C ALA A 181 5.44 4.39 -10.10
N TRP A 182 5.23 3.95 -11.35
CA TRP A 182 4.66 4.83 -12.38
C TRP A 182 3.20 5.16 -12.14
N LEU A 183 2.39 4.18 -11.69
CA LEU A 183 0.99 4.41 -11.37
C LEU A 183 0.84 5.37 -10.17
N SER A 184 1.59 5.15 -9.10
CA SER A 184 1.57 6.05 -7.92
C SER A 184 2.06 7.46 -8.25
N ALA A 185 3.11 7.61 -9.07
CA ALA A 185 3.56 8.92 -9.54
C ALA A 185 2.49 9.61 -10.40
N SER A 186 1.82 8.86 -11.28
CA SER A 186 0.74 9.38 -12.12
C SER A 186 -0.47 9.82 -11.28
N SER A 187 -0.86 9.02 -10.28
CA SER A 187 -1.92 9.34 -9.33
C SER A 187 -1.57 10.57 -8.49
N PHE A 188 -0.31 10.75 -8.10
CA PHE A 188 0.12 11.96 -7.39
C PHE A 188 0.05 13.21 -8.27
N VAL A 189 0.50 13.14 -9.53
CA VAL A 189 0.34 14.26 -10.49
C VAL A 189 -1.14 14.58 -10.70
N LEU A 190 -1.96 13.57 -10.93
CA LEU A 190 -3.41 13.72 -11.02
C LEU A 190 -3.98 14.40 -9.78
N HIS A 191 -3.53 14.00 -8.58
CA HIS A 191 -3.96 14.58 -7.33
C HIS A 191 -3.63 16.07 -7.22
N VAL A 192 -2.39 16.48 -7.55
CA VAL A 192 -2.02 17.90 -7.52
C VAL A 192 -2.89 18.71 -8.49
N LEU A 193 -3.12 18.19 -9.71
CA LEU A 193 -3.95 18.85 -10.72
C LEU A 193 -5.42 18.96 -10.28
N LEU A 194 -6.00 17.88 -9.75
CA LEU A 194 -7.38 17.88 -9.27
C LEU A 194 -7.56 18.75 -8.03
N SER A 195 -6.62 18.73 -7.09
CA SER A 195 -6.67 19.59 -5.90
C SER A 195 -6.61 21.06 -6.29
N TRP A 196 -5.71 21.44 -7.20
CA TRP A 196 -5.67 22.80 -7.75
C TRP A 196 -6.99 23.16 -8.45
N LEU A 197 -7.50 22.30 -9.31
CA LEU A 197 -8.74 22.56 -10.06
C LEU A 197 -9.94 22.69 -9.13
N PHE A 198 -10.16 21.72 -8.25
CA PHE A 198 -11.36 21.65 -7.42
C PHE A 198 -11.35 22.70 -6.30
N VAL A 199 -10.19 22.95 -5.69
CA VAL A 199 -10.10 23.88 -4.56
C VAL A 199 -9.90 25.32 -5.04
N ILE A 200 -8.99 25.58 -5.99
CA ILE A 200 -8.62 26.96 -6.37
C ILE A 200 -9.47 27.48 -7.52
N LYS A 201 -9.78 26.64 -8.52
CA LYS A 201 -10.49 27.11 -9.73
C LYS A 201 -12.00 26.98 -9.63
N LEU A 202 -12.49 25.91 -9.00
CA LEU A 202 -13.91 25.65 -8.85
C LEU A 202 -14.46 26.04 -7.47
N ASP A 203 -13.59 26.42 -6.53
CA ASP A 203 -13.95 26.86 -5.17
C ASP A 203 -14.87 25.87 -4.42
N LEU A 204 -14.61 24.56 -4.59
CA LEU A 204 -15.42 23.50 -3.98
C LEU A 204 -15.06 23.22 -2.50
N GLY A 205 -14.15 24.01 -1.92
CA GLY A 205 -13.73 23.90 -0.52
C GLY A 205 -13.29 22.48 -0.10
N ILE A 206 -13.74 22.06 1.08
CA ILE A 206 -13.41 20.75 1.67
C ILE A 206 -13.87 19.56 0.79
N PRO A 207 -15.11 19.51 0.25
CA PRO A 207 -15.49 18.50 -0.72
C PRO A 207 -14.56 18.43 -1.94
N GLY A 208 -14.05 19.57 -2.41
CA GLY A 208 -13.06 19.63 -3.49
C GLY A 208 -11.76 18.92 -3.13
N ALA A 209 -11.17 19.25 -1.97
CA ALA A 209 -9.92 18.65 -1.51
C ALA A 209 -10.07 17.14 -1.27
N MET A 210 -11.12 16.71 -0.57
CA MET A 210 -11.37 15.30 -0.26
C MET A 210 -11.77 14.49 -1.50
N GLY A 211 -12.51 15.11 -2.44
CA GLY A 211 -12.84 14.53 -3.73
C GLY A 211 -11.61 14.29 -4.59
N ALA A 212 -10.70 15.27 -4.67
CA ALA A 212 -9.42 15.14 -5.37
C ALA A 212 -8.55 14.01 -4.79
N LEU A 213 -8.49 13.88 -3.45
CA LEU A 213 -7.80 12.77 -2.78
C LEU A 213 -8.43 11.42 -3.14
N THR A 214 -9.76 11.33 -3.05
CA THR A 214 -10.51 10.10 -3.30
C THR A 214 -10.34 9.62 -4.74
N ILE A 215 -10.57 10.49 -5.73
CA ILE A 215 -10.44 10.16 -7.16
C ILE A 215 -9.02 9.72 -7.48
N SER A 216 -8.02 10.44 -6.99
CA SER A 216 -6.62 10.16 -7.32
C SER A 216 -6.14 8.87 -6.67
N SER A 217 -6.56 8.60 -5.44
CA SER A 217 -6.22 7.35 -4.74
C SER A 217 -6.89 6.15 -5.44
N TRP A 218 -8.17 6.24 -5.79
CA TRP A 218 -8.84 5.17 -6.53
C TRP A 218 -8.31 4.99 -7.96
N SER A 219 -7.78 6.03 -8.60
CA SER A 219 -7.10 5.89 -9.90
C SER A 219 -5.92 4.92 -9.84
N MET A 220 -5.20 4.88 -8.72
CA MET A 220 -4.09 3.95 -8.50
C MET A 220 -4.61 2.50 -8.46
N VAL A 221 -5.63 2.24 -7.63
CA VAL A 221 -6.26 0.91 -7.52
C VAL A 221 -6.83 0.44 -8.86
N ILE A 222 -7.48 1.34 -9.60
CA ILE A 222 -8.01 1.05 -10.93
C ILE A 222 -6.87 0.70 -11.89
N GLY A 223 -5.79 1.49 -11.92
CA GLY A 223 -4.63 1.22 -12.78
C GLY A 223 -3.95 -0.11 -12.48
N GLU A 224 -3.77 -0.44 -11.20
CA GLU A 224 -3.19 -1.72 -10.77
C GLU A 224 -4.13 -2.89 -11.12
N SER A 225 -5.44 -2.72 -10.90
CA SER A 225 -6.44 -3.72 -11.27
C SER A 225 -6.47 -3.98 -12.76
N VAL A 226 -6.44 -2.93 -13.59
CA VAL A 226 -6.35 -3.05 -15.06
C VAL A 226 -5.09 -3.81 -15.45
N TYR A 227 -3.95 -3.52 -14.82
CA TYR A 227 -2.71 -4.24 -15.10
C TYR A 227 -2.78 -5.72 -14.70
N VAL A 228 -3.32 -6.04 -13.51
CA VAL A 228 -3.42 -7.43 -13.03
C VAL A 228 -4.41 -8.23 -13.86
N PHE A 229 -5.60 -7.68 -14.12
CA PHE A 229 -6.70 -8.38 -14.78
C PHE A 229 -6.62 -8.34 -16.31
N GLY A 230 -5.95 -7.33 -16.88
CA GLY A 230 -5.79 -7.16 -18.34
C GLY A 230 -4.73 -8.07 -18.97
N GLY A 231 -4.22 -9.06 -18.24
CA GLY A 231 -3.38 -10.12 -18.81
C GLY A 231 -1.87 -9.94 -18.64
N TRP A 232 -1.40 -8.90 -17.93
CA TRP A 232 0.05 -8.72 -17.66
C TRP A 232 0.59 -9.58 -16.50
N CYS A 233 -0.29 -10.32 -15.82
CA CYS A 233 0.02 -11.28 -14.74
C CYS A 233 -0.56 -12.70 -15.02
N PRO A 234 -0.33 -13.31 -16.21
CA PRO A 234 -1.10 -14.49 -16.64
C PRO A 234 -0.79 -15.77 -15.85
N LYS A 235 0.40 -15.85 -15.24
CA LYS A 235 0.81 -17.02 -14.43
C LYS A 235 0.29 -16.95 -12.99
N THR A 236 0.10 -15.74 -12.49
CA THR A 236 -0.16 -15.44 -11.07
C THR A 236 -1.62 -15.05 -10.82
N TRP A 237 -2.29 -14.47 -11.82
CA TRP A 237 -3.71 -14.20 -11.81
C TRP A 237 -4.42 -15.04 -12.89
N ARG A 238 -5.30 -15.94 -12.45
CA ARG A 238 -6.12 -16.81 -13.33
C ARG A 238 -7.62 -16.53 -13.22
N GLY A 239 -7.99 -15.37 -12.66
CA GLY A 239 -9.37 -15.02 -12.35
C GLY A 239 -9.79 -15.41 -10.92
N LEU A 240 -11.07 -15.18 -10.63
CA LEU A 240 -11.67 -15.50 -9.35
C LEU A 240 -11.73 -17.02 -9.13
N SER A 241 -11.48 -17.46 -7.90
CA SER A 241 -11.46 -18.87 -7.55
C SER A 241 -12.20 -19.13 -6.25
N SER A 242 -13.03 -20.18 -6.21
CA SER A 242 -13.67 -20.64 -4.98
C SER A 242 -12.66 -21.11 -3.91
N ALA A 243 -11.43 -21.44 -4.32
CA ALA A 243 -10.33 -21.74 -3.41
C ALA A 243 -9.95 -20.55 -2.50
N ALA A 244 -10.40 -19.33 -2.82
CA ALA A 244 -10.27 -18.20 -1.91
C ALA A 244 -11.09 -18.38 -0.61
N PHE A 245 -12.15 -19.20 -0.63
CA PHE A 245 -13.01 -19.43 0.53
C PHE A 245 -12.63 -20.69 1.33
N THR A 246 -11.74 -21.53 0.80
CA THR A 246 -11.28 -22.74 1.49
C THR A 246 -10.19 -22.40 2.51
N ASP A 247 -10.22 -23.07 3.68
CA ASP A 247 -9.20 -22.93 4.73
C ASP A 247 -8.86 -21.49 5.10
N ILE A 248 -9.89 -20.63 5.23
CA ILE A 248 -9.69 -19.21 5.54
C ILE A 248 -9.37 -18.95 7.03
N LEU A 249 -9.79 -19.85 7.92
CA LEU A 249 -9.59 -19.69 9.37
C LEU A 249 -8.11 -19.57 9.77
N PRO A 250 -7.17 -20.39 9.25
CA PRO A 250 -5.74 -20.18 9.46
C PRO A 250 -5.25 -18.80 8.99
N VAL A 251 -5.74 -18.32 7.84
CA VAL A 251 -5.37 -17.01 7.30
C VAL A 251 -5.86 -15.89 8.20
N ILE A 252 -7.11 -15.97 8.66
CA ILE A 252 -7.67 -15.01 9.64
C ILE A 252 -6.83 -15.01 10.92
N LYS A 253 -6.50 -16.19 11.46
CA LYS A 253 -5.70 -16.30 12.70
C LYS A 253 -4.31 -15.67 12.52
N LEU A 254 -3.65 -15.91 11.39
CA LEU A 254 -2.36 -15.31 11.07
C LEU A 254 -2.47 -13.80 10.90
N SER A 255 -3.43 -13.33 10.09
CA SER A 255 -3.67 -11.91 9.85
C SER A 255 -3.99 -11.16 11.14
N VAL A 256 -4.84 -11.71 12.02
CA VAL A 256 -5.14 -11.09 13.33
C VAL A 256 -3.88 -11.02 14.19
N SER A 257 -3.09 -12.10 14.26
CA SER A 257 -1.83 -12.10 15.00
C SER A 257 -0.85 -11.04 14.48
N SER A 258 -0.69 -10.94 13.15
CA SER A 258 0.17 -9.94 12.52
C SER A 258 -0.36 -8.51 12.70
N GLY A 259 -1.68 -8.33 12.71
CA GLY A 259 -2.38 -7.09 13.04
C GLY A 259 -1.99 -6.55 14.42
N PHE A 260 -1.98 -7.41 15.43
CA PHE A 260 -1.56 -7.04 16.79
C PHE A 260 -0.04 -6.83 16.94
N MET A 261 0.79 -7.51 16.15
CA MET A 261 2.26 -7.39 16.27
C MET A 261 2.82 -6.08 15.69
N LEU A 262 2.14 -5.49 14.70
CA LEU A 262 2.59 -4.29 14.01
C LEU A 262 1.99 -2.99 14.58
N TRP A 263 1.26 -3.10 15.70
CA TRP A 263 0.69 -1.97 16.43
C TRP A 263 1.30 -1.85 17.84
#